data_AF-A0A0S9SD41-F1
#
_entry.id   AF-A0A0S9SD41-F1
#
_cell.length_a   1.000
_cell.length_b   1.000
_cell.length_c   1.000
_cell.angle_alpha   90.00
_cell.angle_beta   90.00
_cell.angle_gamma   90.00
#
_symmetry.space_group_name_H-M   'P 1'
#
loop_
_entity.id
_entity.type
_entity.pdbx_description
1 polymer ?
#
loop_
_entity_poly.entity_id
_entity_poly.type
_entity_poly.pdbx_seq_one_letter_code
_entity_poly.pdbx_strand_id
1 'polypeptide(L)'
;MRRLTSFCVAFGFLGAASAGLALAAVGTPSLHVSQKGRAFQPNALNVSRDARVEIVNDDGDLLHHVYIDAPDFSFDSGDLKPGSRTQVVFTVPGTFAVLCGIHPKMRLTVRVDGH
;
A
#
# COMPACT_ATOMS: atom_id res chain seq x y z
N MET A 1 53.34 2.62 60.72
CA MET A 1 52.11 3.13 61.36
C MET A 1 51.19 3.55 60.22
N ARG A 2 50.02 2.99 59.89
CA ARG A 2 49.12 2.00 60.50
C ARG A 2 48.53 1.19 59.33
N ARG A 3 48.58 -0.14 59.44
CA ARG A 3 47.80 -1.10 58.61
C ARG A 3 46.34 -1.08 59.07
N LEU A 4 45.41 -1.61 58.25
CA LEU A 4 44.13 -2.31 58.58
C LEU A 4 43.08 -2.01 57.48
N THR A 5 42.83 -2.94 56.53
CA THR A 5 41.76 -3.98 56.47
C THR A 5 40.37 -3.40 56.14
N SER A 6 39.86 -3.61 54.93
CA SER A 6 38.99 -4.72 54.48
C SER A 6 37.51 -4.51 54.84
N PHE A 7 36.60 -4.53 53.85
CA PHE A 7 35.42 -5.41 53.75
C PHE A 7 34.49 -5.00 52.59
N CYS A 8 33.91 -6.05 51.98
CA CYS A 8 32.79 -6.20 51.03
C CYS A 8 31.79 -5.02 50.96
N VAL A 9 31.08 -4.76 49.85
CA VAL A 9 29.98 -5.60 49.36
C VAL A 9 29.73 -5.39 47.85
N ALA A 10 29.52 -6.49 47.13
CA ALA A 10 28.90 -6.51 45.81
C ALA A 10 27.37 -6.41 45.93
N PHE A 11 26.76 -5.40 45.28
CA PHE A 11 25.33 -5.27 44.96
C PHE A 11 25.30 -4.51 43.62
N GLY A 12 24.59 -4.88 42.57
CA GLY A 12 23.67 -5.95 42.26
C GLY A 12 23.19 -5.64 40.84
N PHE A 13 23.07 -6.64 39.99
CA PHE A 13 22.48 -6.51 38.66
C PHE A 13 21.00 -6.06 38.78
N LEU A 14 20.59 -5.05 38.01
CA LEU A 14 19.21 -4.79 37.55
C LEU A 14 19.34 -3.87 36.32
N GLY A 15 19.18 -4.33 35.08
CA GLY A 15 17.90 -4.77 34.51
C GLY A 15 17.00 -3.53 34.36
N ALA A 16 16.84 -2.91 33.20
CA ALA A 16 16.11 -3.46 32.07
C ALA A 16 16.53 -2.80 30.74
N ALA A 17 17.04 -3.59 29.80
CA ALA A 17 17.04 -3.21 28.39
C ALA A 17 15.62 -3.46 27.87
N SER A 18 14.85 -2.40 27.68
CA SER A 18 13.58 -2.44 26.97
C SER A 18 13.87 -2.72 25.49
N ALA A 19 13.97 -4.00 25.15
CA ALA A 19 13.87 -4.45 23.77
C ALA A 19 12.42 -4.18 23.30
N GLY A 20 12.21 -2.98 22.74
CA GLY A 20 10.98 -2.69 22.03
C GLY A 20 10.84 -3.69 20.89
N LEU A 21 9.81 -4.54 20.96
CA LEU A 21 9.36 -5.32 19.81
C LEU A 21 8.96 -4.31 18.72
N ALA A 22 9.84 -4.07 17.77
CA ALA A 22 9.45 -3.48 16.51
C ALA A 22 8.56 -4.52 15.81
N LEU A 23 7.24 -4.34 15.87
CA LEU A 23 6.36 -5.00 14.93
C LEU A 23 6.79 -4.52 13.54
N ALA A 24 7.48 -5.38 12.81
CA ALA A 24 7.59 -5.21 11.37
C ALA A 24 6.15 -5.17 10.85
N ALA A 25 5.71 -4.01 10.37
CA ALA A 25 4.45 -3.89 9.67
C ALA A 25 4.56 -4.82 8.46
N VAL A 26 3.94 -6.01 8.56
CA VAL A 26 3.73 -6.87 7.41
C VAL A 26 2.83 -6.07 6.49
N GLY A 27 3.42 -5.43 5.49
CA GLY A 27 2.67 -4.64 4.53
C GLY A 27 1.59 -5.53 3.93
N THR A 28 0.34 -5.11 4.02
CA THR A 28 -0.76 -5.77 3.33
C THR A 28 -0.33 -5.99 1.88
N PRO A 29 -0.39 -7.22 1.34
CA PRO A 29 0.00 -7.45 -0.04
C PRO A 29 -0.76 -6.48 -0.94
N SER A 30 -0.03 -5.73 -1.77
CA SER A 30 -0.64 -4.87 -2.77
C SER A 30 -1.50 -5.74 -3.68
N LEU A 31 -2.77 -5.38 -3.81
CA LEU A 31 -3.60 -6.00 -4.85
C LEU A 31 -3.09 -5.50 -6.19
N HIS A 32 -2.67 -6.41 -7.05
CA HIS A 32 -2.09 -6.05 -8.35
C HIS A 32 -3.16 -6.10 -9.45
N VAL A 33 -3.18 -5.07 -10.30
CA VAL A 33 -3.99 -5.00 -11.52
C VAL A 33 -3.08 -4.68 -12.70
N SER A 34 -3.19 -5.49 -13.74
CA SER A 34 -2.50 -5.30 -15.02
C SER A 34 -3.38 -4.50 -15.98
N GLN A 35 -2.82 -3.49 -16.64
CA GLN A 35 -3.38 -2.88 -17.84
C GLN A 35 -2.72 -3.54 -19.06
N LYS A 36 -3.43 -4.49 -19.69
CA LYS A 36 -2.94 -5.24 -20.84
C LYS A 36 -4.05 -5.55 -21.82
N GLY A 37 -3.75 -5.48 -23.11
CA GLY A 37 -4.71 -5.69 -24.18
C GLY A 37 -5.84 -4.65 -24.15
N ARG A 38 -5.55 -3.41 -23.76
CA ARG A 38 -6.57 -2.35 -23.54
C ARG A 38 -7.68 -2.79 -22.57
N ALA A 39 -7.31 -3.48 -21.50
CA ALA A 39 -8.22 -3.89 -20.42
C ALA A 39 -7.49 -3.85 -19.07
N PHE A 40 -8.24 -3.61 -18.00
CA PHE A 40 -7.78 -3.88 -16.63
C PHE A 40 -8.01 -5.37 -16.32
N GLN A 41 -7.01 -6.02 -15.73
CA GLN A 41 -7.03 -7.44 -15.39
C GLN A 41 -6.52 -7.64 -13.95
N PRO A 42 -7.37 -8.06 -13.00
CA PRO A 42 -8.82 -8.25 -13.15
C PRO A 42 -9.56 -6.93 -13.42
N ASN A 43 -10.79 -7.02 -13.94
CA ASN A 43 -11.65 -5.86 -14.18
C ASN A 43 -12.64 -5.58 -13.03
N ALA A 44 -12.57 -6.36 -11.95
CA ALA A 44 -13.36 -6.14 -10.74
C ALA A 44 -12.56 -6.55 -9.50
N LEU A 45 -12.71 -5.80 -8.41
CA LEU A 45 -12.11 -6.08 -7.12
C LEU A 45 -13.12 -5.78 -6.00
N ASN A 46 -13.10 -6.60 -4.95
CA ASN A 46 -13.70 -6.30 -3.65
C ASN A 46 -12.56 -6.13 -2.64
N VAL A 47 -12.52 -5.00 -1.95
CA VAL A 47 -11.42 -4.63 -1.06
C VAL A 47 -11.96 -4.03 0.24
N SER A 48 -11.20 -4.10 1.31
CA SER A 48 -11.50 -3.34 2.53
C SER A 48 -11.09 -1.88 2.38
N ARG A 49 -11.67 -0.99 3.20
CA ARG A 49 -11.16 0.36 3.40
C ARG A 49 -9.65 0.35 3.68
N ASP A 50 -8.95 1.35 3.15
CA ASP A 50 -7.49 1.54 3.22
C ASP A 50 -6.67 0.50 2.44
N ALA A 51 -7.33 -0.33 1.62
CA ALA A 51 -6.64 -1.20 0.68
C ALA A 51 -5.80 -0.41 -0.34
N ARG A 52 -4.63 -0.97 -0.63
CA ARG A 52 -3.68 -0.46 -1.62
C ARG A 52 -3.73 -1.32 -2.87
N VAL A 53 -4.11 -0.72 -4.00
CA VAL A 53 -4.15 -1.40 -5.30
C VAL A 53 -3.02 -0.84 -6.16
N GLU A 54 -2.04 -1.68 -6.49
CA GLU A 54 -1.01 -1.36 -7.48
C GLU A 54 -1.56 -1.65 -8.88
N ILE A 55 -1.47 -0.67 -9.78
CA ILE A 55 -1.89 -0.80 -11.17
C ILE A 55 -0.66 -0.59 -12.05
N VAL A 56 -0.40 -1.53 -12.96
CA VAL A 56 0.78 -1.53 -13.84
C VAL A 56 0.34 -1.48 -15.30
N ASN A 57 1.02 -0.67 -16.11
CA ASN A 57 0.90 -0.75 -17.55
C ASN A 57 1.76 -1.90 -18.11
N ASP A 58 1.13 -3.02 -18.46
CA ASP A 58 1.79 -4.19 -19.07
C ASP A 58 1.58 -4.28 -20.59
N ASP A 59 0.97 -3.26 -21.21
CA ASP A 59 1.00 -3.09 -22.66
C ASP A 59 2.35 -2.50 -23.06
N GLY A 60 3.07 -3.22 -23.93
CA GLY A 60 4.45 -2.86 -24.32
C GLY A 60 4.56 -1.64 -25.22
N ASP A 61 3.45 -1.21 -25.82
CA ASP A 61 3.39 -0.22 -26.89
C ASP A 61 2.34 0.88 -26.68
N LEU A 62 1.54 0.80 -25.60
CA LEU A 62 0.46 1.73 -25.34
C LEU A 62 0.72 2.58 -24.10
N LEU A 63 0.33 3.86 -24.16
CA LEU A 63 0.13 4.68 -22.98
C LEU A 63 -1.21 4.33 -22.35
N HIS A 64 -1.21 4.24 -21.03
CA HIS A 64 -2.43 4.10 -20.23
C HIS A 64 -2.53 5.20 -19.20
N HIS A 65 -3.66 5.21 -18.50
CA HIS A 65 -4.00 6.16 -17.47
C HIS A 65 -4.83 5.44 -16.42
N VAL A 66 -4.78 5.90 -15.18
CA VAL A 66 -5.67 5.50 -14.10
C VAL A 66 -6.38 6.74 -13.61
N TYR A 67 -7.69 6.78 -13.85
CA TYR A 67 -8.54 7.92 -13.55
C TYR A 67 -9.78 7.48 -12.77
N ILE A 68 -10.11 8.21 -11.72
CA ILE A 68 -11.33 8.04 -10.91
C ILE A 68 -11.93 9.43 -10.71
N ASP A 69 -13.20 9.58 -11.05
CA ASP A 69 -13.99 10.79 -10.82
C ASP A 69 -15.28 10.39 -10.13
N ALA A 70 -15.29 10.51 -8.79
CA ALA A 70 -16.46 10.34 -7.96
C ALA A 70 -16.54 11.50 -6.96
N PRO A 71 -17.75 11.86 -6.47
CA PRO A 71 -17.95 13.05 -5.63
C PRO A 71 -17.03 13.11 -4.40
N ASP A 72 -16.79 11.98 -3.76
CA ASP A 72 -16.05 11.90 -2.49
C ASP A 72 -14.66 11.25 -2.65
N PHE A 73 -14.29 10.87 -3.88
CA PHE A 73 -13.02 10.19 -4.14
C PHE A 73 -12.61 10.37 -5.60
N SER A 74 -11.51 11.09 -5.82
CA SER A 74 -10.92 11.25 -7.15
C SER A 74 -9.45 10.85 -7.14
N PHE A 75 -8.97 10.41 -8.29
CA PHE A 75 -7.58 10.02 -8.49
C PHE A 75 -7.21 10.19 -9.96
N ASP A 76 -5.98 10.63 -10.22
CA ASP A 76 -5.44 10.75 -11.56
C ASP A 76 -3.95 10.41 -11.54
N SER A 77 -3.53 9.40 -12.29
CA SER A 77 -2.11 9.01 -12.38
C SER A 77 -1.28 9.83 -13.37
N GLY A 78 -1.93 10.60 -14.25
CA GLY A 78 -1.39 11.02 -15.53
C GLY A 78 -1.02 9.82 -16.43
N ASP A 79 -0.24 10.10 -17.47
CA ASP A 79 0.20 9.09 -18.43
C ASP A 79 1.11 8.04 -17.77
N LEU A 80 0.75 6.77 -17.94
CA LEU A 80 1.56 5.61 -17.61
C LEU A 80 2.19 5.05 -18.87
N LYS A 81 3.51 5.19 -18.97
CA LYS A 81 4.33 4.52 -19.98
C LYS A 81 4.34 3.00 -19.79
N PRO A 82 4.65 2.21 -20.83
CA PRO A 82 4.88 0.77 -20.69
C PRO A 82 5.81 0.45 -19.51
N GLY A 83 5.40 -0.48 -18.65
CA GLY A 83 6.12 -0.90 -17.44
C GLY A 83 5.99 0.02 -16.21
N SER A 84 5.39 1.21 -16.36
CA SER A 84 5.13 2.10 -15.23
C SER A 84 4.03 1.56 -14.31
N ARG A 85 4.11 1.93 -13.03
CA ARG A 85 3.16 1.56 -11.98
C ARG A 85 2.62 2.78 -11.24
N THR A 86 1.41 2.67 -10.73
CA THR A 86 0.81 3.63 -9.79
C THR A 86 0.09 2.87 -8.67
N GLN A 87 -0.18 3.56 -7.56
CA GLN A 87 -0.92 2.98 -6.43
C GLN A 87 -2.13 3.85 -6.10
N VAL A 88 -3.31 3.22 -6.01
CA VAL A 88 -4.54 3.83 -5.51
C VAL A 88 -4.79 3.31 -4.10
N VAL A 89 -5.04 4.22 -3.15
CA VAL A 89 -5.42 3.88 -1.77
C VAL A 89 -6.90 4.21 -1.60
N PHE A 90 -7.73 3.17 -1.42
CA PHE A 90 -9.18 3.32 -1.33
C PHE A 90 -9.63 3.60 0.11
N THR A 91 -9.66 4.88 0.50
CA THR A 91 -9.96 5.32 1.88
C THR A 91 -11.45 5.55 2.17
N VAL A 92 -12.27 5.56 1.13
CA VAL A 92 -13.72 5.83 1.19
C VAL A 92 -14.48 4.55 0.80
N PRO A 93 -15.39 4.04 1.65
CA PRO A 93 -16.28 2.94 1.28
C PRO A 93 -17.20 3.31 0.12
N GLY A 94 -17.45 2.39 -0.80
CA GLY A 94 -18.26 2.68 -1.98
C GLY A 94 -17.98 1.77 -3.16
N THR A 95 -18.49 2.14 -4.33
CA THR A 95 -18.15 1.48 -5.59
C THR A 95 -17.59 2.51 -6.55
N PHE A 96 -16.38 2.28 -7.04
CA PHE A 96 -15.66 3.20 -7.90
C PHE A 96 -15.42 2.57 -9.27
N ALA A 97 -15.64 3.38 -10.31
CA ALA A 97 -15.18 3.06 -11.65
C ALA A 97 -13.78 3.64 -11.84
N VAL A 98 -12.79 2.77 -11.96
CA VAL A 98 -11.44 3.12 -12.38
C VAL A 98 -11.39 3.02 -13.90
N LEU A 99 -11.05 4.11 -14.56
CA LEU A 99 -11.04 4.25 -16.00
C LEU A 99 -9.63 4.54 -16.51
N CYS A 100 -9.42 4.38 -17.82
CA CYS A 100 -8.27 4.92 -18.52
C CYS A 100 -8.72 6.11 -19.37
N GLY A 101 -8.22 7.32 -19.09
CA GLY A 101 -8.61 8.54 -19.81
C GLY A 101 -8.30 8.53 -21.30
N ILE A 102 -7.32 7.73 -21.75
CA ILE A 102 -6.93 7.58 -23.16
C ILE A 102 -7.73 6.46 -23.86
N HIS A 103 -8.26 5.50 -23.10
CA HIS A 103 -8.93 4.30 -23.62
C HIS A 103 -10.28 4.11 -22.92
N PRO A 104 -11.34 4.85 -23.32
CA PRO A 104 -12.57 4.99 -22.54
C PRO A 104 -13.36 3.68 -22.31
N LYS A 105 -13.05 2.61 -23.05
CA LYS A 105 -13.67 1.29 -22.87
C LYS A 105 -13.03 0.48 -21.73
N MET A 106 -11.84 0.87 -21.28
CA MET A 106 -11.18 0.24 -20.14
C MET A 106 -11.87 0.64 -18.85
N ARG A 107 -12.31 -0.36 -18.09
CA ARG A 107 -12.93 -0.16 -16.79
C ARG A 107 -12.52 -1.25 -15.82
N LEU A 108 -12.15 -0.84 -14.61
CA LEU A 108 -12.05 -1.67 -13.41
C LEU A 108 -13.12 -1.19 -12.43
N THR A 109 -13.94 -2.11 -11.91
CA THR A 109 -14.91 -1.81 -10.85
C THR A 109 -14.31 -2.21 -9.50
N VAL A 110 -14.11 -1.24 -8.60
CA VAL A 110 -13.63 -1.51 -7.25
C VAL A 110 -14.75 -1.27 -6.25
N ARG A 111 -15.14 -2.32 -5.53
CA ARG A 111 -16.02 -2.21 -4.37
C ARG A 111 -15.17 -2.16 -3.11
N VAL A 112 -15.39 -1.13 -2.30
CA VAL A 112 -14.70 -0.90 -1.03
C VAL A 112 -15.69 -1.12 0.11
N ASP A 113 -15.48 -2.17 0.87
CA ASP A 113 -16.27 -2.50 2.05
C ASP A 113 -15.85 -1.61 3.23
N GLY A 114 -16.83 -1.17 4.04
CA GLY A 114 -16.64 -0.17 5.09
C GLY A 114 -16.79 -0.68 6.53
N HIS A 115 -16.82 -2.00 6.71
CA HIS A 115 -17.10 -2.66 7.99
C HIS A 115 -15.85 -2.75 8.87
#